data_AF-A0A964QBU9-F1
#
_entry.id   AF-A0A964QBU9-F1
#
_cell.length_a   1.000
_cell.length_b   1.000
_cell.length_c   1.000
_cell.angle_alpha   90.00
_cell.angle_beta   90.00
_cell.angle_gamma   90.00
#
_symmetry.space_group_name_H-M   'P 1'
#
loop_
_entity.id
_entity.type
_entity.pdbx_description
1 polymer ?
#
loop_
_entity_poly.entity_id
_entity_poly.type
_entity_poly.pdbx_seq_one_letter_code
_entity_poly.pdbx_strand_id
1 'polypeptide(L)'
;MNLDTTLILVWIGALLFSTTTICGLWWSLFCDRSQGQRRCPTCWHPVQERFPFRCMECGFFTIFENNLFRTRRRYGWAAIAILALLTGTIWLRDQLSTRSWWSLFPDRMVIAMLPFADDGETLREIPPYLVNRLSRQEISADNCLRLLNQCANGDSWAPPGSEHWMQKYGSIADKIDLLGLEIFAAQIQATPKTLIAIETALNALPPFVRLDIPATWNSLEPLIVVANIHHWWSAQSQIKLRLVSFNGIPIGASALQRLTHQELQRINFDDDHSTMFTIDVGVLPVGVHSGEIHMEWDSTFPASASATNAAHAHGVIAFAMSTDVLTPTQPLAPINTPEIDALVRDAFEPGLMRWPTGKVRHAFSYQPYRTSSTKLESVAFGMIVEALEDGVPRRRLNVWWRGGRGGARTGFEIKVEDQIALDGAAVNTHWTMRIRGDEALARRAAGLYANDQVTQWWSGTVEFPLAINDFNDDLSSHASMRAWEWIPDESSSVTDK
;
A
#
# COMPACT_ATOMS: atom_id res chain seq x y z
N MET A 1 27.13 -8.39 -25.79
CA MET A 1 27.47 -7.01 -25.35
C MET A 1 26.67 -6.73 -24.10
N ASN A 2 27.30 -6.30 -23.01
CA ASN A 2 26.58 -5.98 -21.78
C ASN A 2 25.65 -4.78 -22.03
N LEU A 3 24.42 -4.85 -21.53
CA LEU A 3 23.39 -3.79 -21.63
C LEU A 3 23.94 -2.43 -21.14
N ASP A 4 24.90 -2.48 -20.21
CA ASP A 4 25.61 -1.33 -19.67
C ASP A 4 26.43 -0.58 -20.71
N THR A 5 27.11 -1.30 -21.62
CA THR A 5 27.94 -0.69 -22.65
C THR A 5 27.08 0.03 -23.68
N THR A 6 25.94 -0.56 -24.05
CA THR A 6 25.01 0.07 -25.00
C THR A 6 24.43 1.37 -24.45
N LEU A 7 24.10 1.42 -23.16
CA LEU A 7 23.56 2.64 -22.56
C LEU A 7 24.59 3.76 -22.47
N ILE A 8 25.83 3.45 -22.07
CA ILE A 8 26.92 4.45 -22.06
C ILE A 8 27.11 5.02 -23.47
N LEU A 9 27.07 4.17 -24.49
CA LEU A 9 27.17 4.60 -25.89
C LEU A 9 25.98 5.49 -26.32
N VAL A 10 24.77 5.21 -25.85
CA VAL A 10 23.59 6.05 -26.12
C VAL A 10 23.74 7.44 -25.50
N TRP A 11 24.18 7.53 -24.24
CA TRP A 11 24.39 8.83 -23.58
C TRP A 11 25.52 9.64 -24.22
N ILE A 12 26.63 8.98 -24.57
CA ILE A 12 27.71 9.61 -25.34
C ILE A 12 27.18 10.09 -26.69
N GLY A 13 26.38 9.26 -27.38
CA GLY A 13 25.73 9.62 -28.64
C GLY A 13 24.83 10.84 -28.51
N ALA A 14 24.00 10.91 -27.47
CA ALA A 14 23.12 12.05 -27.20
C ALA A 14 23.90 13.33 -26.90
N LEU A 15 24.97 13.25 -26.10
CA LEU A 15 25.84 14.38 -25.78
C LEU A 15 26.60 14.88 -27.00
N LEU A 16 27.13 13.97 -27.82
CA LEU A 16 27.77 14.32 -29.09
C LEU A 16 26.77 14.95 -30.06
N PHE A 17 25.55 14.41 -30.15
CA PHE A 17 24.50 14.98 -31.00
C PHE A 17 24.09 16.39 -30.57
N SER A 18 23.84 16.61 -29.28
CA SER A 18 23.48 17.95 -28.77
C SER A 18 24.63 18.95 -28.95
N THR A 19 25.86 18.54 -28.65
CA THR A 19 27.04 19.40 -28.81
C THR A 19 27.28 19.75 -30.28
N THR A 20 27.21 18.78 -31.19
CA THR A 20 27.41 19.01 -32.63
C THR A 20 26.32 19.87 -33.25
N THR A 21 25.05 19.69 -32.85
CA THR A 21 23.94 20.53 -33.35
C THR A 21 24.04 21.97 -32.85
N ILE A 22 24.37 22.18 -31.56
CA ILE A 22 24.57 23.52 -30.99
C ILE A 22 25.78 24.20 -31.63
N CYS A 23 26.92 23.51 -31.73
CA CYS A 23 28.12 24.04 -32.38
C CYS A 23 27.88 24.30 -33.87
N GLY A 24 27.14 23.45 -34.57
CA GLY A 24 26.77 23.62 -35.97
C GLY A 24 25.85 24.84 -36.17
N LEU A 25 24.88 25.03 -35.29
CA LEU A 25 24.01 26.21 -35.29
C LEU A 25 24.83 27.48 -35.04
N TRP A 26 25.67 27.49 -34.01
CA TRP A 26 26.57 28.60 -33.71
C TRP A 26 27.47 28.93 -34.90
N TRP A 27 28.10 27.91 -35.48
CA TRP A 27 28.98 28.05 -36.64
C TRP A 27 28.24 28.65 -37.85
N SER A 28 27.04 28.16 -38.13
CA SER A 28 26.22 28.60 -39.26
C SER A 28 25.77 30.06 -39.18
N LEU A 29 25.63 30.60 -37.97
CA LEU A 29 25.12 31.94 -37.71
C LEU A 29 26.23 32.97 -37.42
N PHE A 30 27.32 32.54 -36.79
CA PHE A 30 28.26 33.48 -36.15
C PHE A 30 29.74 33.30 -36.52
N CYS A 31 30.16 32.22 -37.17
CA CYS A 31 31.60 31.98 -37.39
C CYS A 31 32.20 32.90 -38.47
N ASP A 32 31.43 33.21 -39.52
CA ASP A 32 31.89 34.02 -40.65
C ASP A 32 31.58 35.52 -40.42
N ARG A 33 32.18 36.12 -39.38
CA ARG A 33 32.14 37.58 -39.16
C ARG A 33 33.18 38.27 -40.04
N SER A 34 32.82 39.41 -40.63
CA SER A 34 33.71 40.18 -41.53
C SER A 34 34.96 40.75 -40.83
N GLN A 35 34.93 40.92 -39.51
CA GLN A 35 36.05 41.44 -38.70
C GLN A 35 36.64 42.76 -39.24
N GLY A 36 35.80 43.62 -39.81
CA GLY A 36 36.25 44.90 -40.40
C GLY A 36 36.95 44.76 -41.76
N GLN A 37 36.99 43.57 -42.35
CA GLN A 37 37.50 43.36 -43.72
C GLN A 37 36.36 43.36 -44.74
N ARG A 38 36.60 43.95 -45.91
CA ARG A 38 35.67 43.92 -47.05
C ARG A 38 35.69 42.53 -47.71
N ARG A 39 34.63 41.75 -47.54
CA ARG A 39 34.50 40.39 -48.08
C ARG A 39 33.23 40.26 -48.91
N CYS A 40 33.29 39.47 -49.97
CA CYS A 40 32.09 39.15 -50.75
C CYS A 40 31.10 38.32 -49.90
N PRO A 41 29.81 38.68 -49.80
CA PRO A 41 28.83 37.92 -49.02
C PRO A 41 28.54 36.51 -49.57
N THR A 42 28.84 36.27 -50.86
CA THR A 42 28.57 34.99 -51.54
C THR A 42 29.73 34.00 -51.39
N CYS A 43 30.95 34.37 -51.83
CA CYS A 43 32.11 33.47 -51.79
C CYS A 43 33.07 33.71 -50.61
N TRP A 44 32.92 34.80 -49.85
CA TRP A 44 33.78 35.20 -48.73
C TRP A 44 35.22 35.63 -49.08
N HIS A 45 35.53 35.75 -50.38
CA HIS A 45 36.83 36.25 -50.85
C HIS A 45 36.97 37.76 -50.50
N PRO A 46 38.17 38.21 -50.06
CA PRO A 46 38.41 39.64 -49.87
C PRO A 46 38.27 40.41 -51.19
N VAL A 47 37.61 41.57 -51.15
CA VAL A 47 37.39 42.44 -52.31
C VAL A 47 38.32 43.66 -52.18
N GLN A 48 39.30 43.76 -53.07
CA GLN A 48 40.34 44.81 -53.02
C GLN A 48 40.07 46.00 -53.95
N GLU A 49 39.20 45.86 -54.94
CA GLU A 49 38.98 46.87 -55.99
C GLU A 49 38.25 48.12 -55.48
N ARG A 50 38.60 49.29 -56.04
CA ARG A 50 37.90 50.56 -55.81
C ARG A 50 36.73 50.67 -56.80
N PHE A 51 35.60 51.12 -56.26
CA PHE A 51 34.28 51.32 -56.87
C PHE A 51 34.22 51.30 -58.41
N PRO A 52 33.31 50.51 -59.01
CA PRO A 52 32.29 49.68 -58.37
C PRO A 52 32.85 48.36 -57.78
N PHE A 53 32.25 47.86 -56.70
CA PHE A 53 32.75 46.66 -56.02
C PHE A 53 32.27 45.39 -56.75
N ARG A 54 33.20 44.71 -57.44
CA ARG A 54 32.95 43.42 -58.09
C ARG A 54 33.83 42.32 -57.50
N CYS A 55 33.24 41.18 -57.18
CA CYS A 55 33.99 40.01 -56.74
C CYS A 55 34.56 39.27 -57.96
N MET A 56 35.88 39.07 -57.99
CA MET A 56 36.57 38.40 -59.10
C MET A 56 36.31 36.90 -59.18
N GLU A 57 35.91 36.26 -58.07
CA GLU A 57 35.64 34.82 -58.08
C GLU A 57 34.20 34.47 -58.48
N CYS A 58 33.22 35.09 -57.83
CA CYS A 58 31.81 34.71 -58.01
C CYS A 58 30.99 35.73 -58.81
N GLY A 59 31.60 36.83 -59.27
CA GLY A 59 30.94 37.86 -60.07
C GLY A 59 29.93 38.73 -59.32
N PHE A 60 29.81 38.61 -57.99
CA PHE A 60 28.88 39.42 -57.20
C PHE A 60 29.21 40.91 -57.33
N PHE A 61 28.19 41.71 -57.66
CA PHE A 61 28.31 43.14 -57.91
C PHE A 61 27.48 43.93 -56.89
N THR A 62 28.09 44.94 -56.26
CA THR A 62 27.35 45.85 -55.39
C THR A 62 27.88 47.28 -55.46
N ILE A 63 26.97 48.24 -55.30
CA ILE A 63 27.27 49.67 -55.30
C ILE A 63 27.55 50.16 -53.87
N PHE A 64 27.02 49.45 -52.86
CA PHE A 64 27.12 49.87 -51.46
C PHE A 64 28.21 49.10 -50.71
N GLU A 65 29.18 49.83 -50.15
CA GLU A 65 30.28 49.26 -49.36
C GLU A 65 29.78 48.48 -48.12
N ASN A 66 28.68 48.93 -47.51
CA ASN A 66 28.06 48.26 -46.35
C ASN A 66 27.69 46.79 -46.62
N ASN A 67 27.41 46.42 -47.87
CA ASN A 67 27.11 45.03 -48.23
C ASN A 67 28.33 44.10 -48.14
N LEU A 68 29.55 44.64 -48.18
CA LEU A 68 30.81 43.90 -48.05
C LEU A 68 31.19 43.60 -46.59
N PHE A 69 30.53 44.24 -45.63
CA PHE A 69 30.71 43.97 -44.20
C PHE A 69 29.65 43.03 -43.62
N ARG A 70 28.69 42.59 -44.44
CA ARG A 70 27.59 41.72 -44.02
C ARG A 70 28.11 40.32 -43.66
N THR A 71 27.78 39.87 -42.45
CA THR A 71 28.08 38.51 -41.97
C THR A 71 27.47 37.46 -42.91
N ARG A 72 28.27 36.49 -43.38
CA ARG A 72 27.75 35.37 -44.16
C ARG A 72 27.04 34.40 -43.22
N ARG A 73 25.72 34.32 -43.34
CA ARG A 73 24.89 33.41 -42.56
C ARG A 73 24.46 32.25 -43.44
N ARG A 74 24.71 31.02 -42.99
CA ARG A 74 24.36 29.80 -43.72
C ARG A 74 22.97 29.33 -43.27
N TYR A 75 21.94 30.09 -43.63
CA TYR A 75 20.57 29.86 -43.15
C TYR A 75 20.05 28.44 -43.44
N GLY A 76 20.46 27.80 -44.55
CA GLY A 76 20.11 26.41 -44.83
C GLY A 76 20.64 25.44 -43.77
N TRP A 77 21.91 25.57 -43.37
CA TRP A 77 22.51 24.76 -42.31
C TRP A 77 21.90 25.08 -40.94
N ALA A 78 21.59 26.36 -40.67
CA ALA A 78 20.89 26.75 -39.45
C ALA A 78 19.49 26.10 -39.36
N ALA A 79 18.73 26.08 -40.46
CA ALA A 79 17.42 25.45 -40.52
C ALA A 79 17.49 23.94 -40.26
N ILE A 80 18.49 23.25 -40.83
CA ILE A 80 18.73 21.82 -40.58
C ILE A 80 19.08 21.57 -39.11
N ALA A 81 19.97 22.36 -38.51
CA ALA A 81 20.35 22.21 -37.11
C ALA A 81 19.15 22.46 -36.16
N ILE A 82 18.33 23.48 -36.44
CA ILE A 82 17.11 23.76 -35.69
C ILE A 82 16.11 22.61 -35.83
N LEU A 83 15.90 22.11 -37.06
CA LEU A 83 14.98 21.00 -37.30
C LEU A 83 15.46 19.72 -36.59
N ALA A 84 16.76 19.44 -36.59
CA ALA A 84 17.35 18.33 -35.86
C ALA A 84 17.12 18.46 -34.34
N LEU A 85 17.30 19.66 -33.77
CA LEU A 85 17.01 19.94 -32.36
C LEU A 85 15.51 19.75 -32.05
N LEU A 86 14.62 20.30 -32.87
CA LEU A 86 13.17 20.17 -32.68
C LEU A 86 12.74 18.71 -32.72
N THR A 87 13.15 17.95 -33.74
CA THR A 87 12.82 16.52 -33.84
C THR A 87 13.37 15.72 -32.65
N GLY A 88 14.62 16.00 -32.23
CA GLY A 88 15.21 15.36 -31.04
C GLY A 88 14.43 15.67 -29.76
N THR A 89 14.01 16.93 -29.56
CA THR A 89 13.22 17.33 -28.38
C THR A 89 11.81 16.76 -28.39
N ILE A 90 11.14 16.69 -29.55
CA ILE A 90 9.81 16.09 -29.69
C ILE A 90 9.88 14.60 -29.40
N TRP A 91 10.86 13.90 -29.98
CA TRP A 91 11.06 12.48 -29.71
C TRP A 91 11.36 12.21 -28.23
N LEU A 92 12.23 13.02 -27.61
CA LEU A 92 12.53 12.91 -26.18
C LEU A 92 11.28 13.18 -25.33
N ARG A 93 10.49 14.20 -25.66
CA ARG A 93 9.23 14.52 -24.98
C ARG A 93 8.22 13.39 -25.12
N ASP A 94 8.07 12.81 -26.30
CA ASP A 94 7.17 11.68 -26.55
C ASP A 94 7.56 10.48 -25.67
N GLN A 95 8.84 10.12 -25.66
CA GLN A 95 9.37 9.07 -24.78
C GLN A 95 9.12 9.39 -23.30
N LEU A 96 9.38 10.62 -22.84
CA LEU A 96 9.16 11.05 -21.46
C LEU A 96 7.68 11.15 -21.06
N SER A 97 6.79 11.39 -22.03
CA SER A 97 5.35 11.49 -21.78
C SER A 97 4.66 10.13 -21.75
N THR A 98 5.19 9.16 -22.51
CA THR A 98 4.66 7.80 -22.58
C THR A 98 5.35 6.85 -21.59
N ARG A 99 6.59 7.16 -21.20
CA ARG A 99 7.40 6.41 -20.24
C ARG A 99 7.91 7.40 -19.20
N SER A 100 7.79 7.07 -17.92
CA SER A 100 8.38 7.89 -16.86
C SER A 100 9.85 8.19 -17.17
N TRP A 101 10.34 9.34 -16.74
CA TRP A 101 11.71 9.80 -16.97
C TRP A 101 12.76 8.81 -16.44
N TRP A 102 12.39 7.97 -15.49
CA TRP A 102 13.17 6.83 -14.99
C TRP A 102 13.53 5.79 -16.04
N SER A 103 12.76 5.70 -17.13
CA SER A 103 13.02 4.80 -18.26
C SER A 103 14.29 5.11 -19.04
N LEU A 104 14.84 6.32 -18.89
CA LEU A 104 16.13 6.71 -19.48
C LEU A 104 17.32 6.14 -18.73
N PHE A 105 17.11 5.65 -17.50
CA PHE A 105 18.16 5.09 -16.66
C PHE A 105 18.11 3.56 -16.71
N PRO A 106 19.27 2.89 -16.62
CA PRO A 106 19.31 1.44 -16.39
C PRO A 106 18.55 1.08 -15.11
N ASP A 107 17.80 -0.02 -15.14
CA ASP A 107 17.08 -0.52 -13.95
C ASP A 107 18.01 -0.62 -12.73
N ARG A 108 19.26 -1.06 -12.90
CA ARG A 108 20.24 -1.13 -11.80
C ARG A 108 20.48 0.21 -11.10
N MET A 109 20.44 1.32 -11.84
CA MET A 109 20.64 2.66 -11.28
C MET A 109 19.37 3.11 -10.58
N VAL A 110 18.20 2.85 -11.17
CA VAL A 110 16.90 3.15 -10.57
C VAL A 110 16.72 2.39 -9.25
N ILE A 111 17.06 1.10 -9.23
CA ILE A 111 17.06 0.25 -8.02
C ILE A 111 18.05 0.78 -6.99
N ALA A 112 19.26 1.18 -7.39
CA ALA A 112 20.25 1.76 -6.48
C ALA A 112 19.84 3.13 -5.91
N MET A 113 18.95 3.86 -6.60
CA MET A 113 18.39 5.13 -6.16
C MET A 113 17.13 4.97 -5.28
N LEU A 114 16.55 3.77 -5.20
CA LEU A 114 15.34 3.49 -4.42
C LEU A 114 15.42 3.91 -2.95
N PRO A 115 16.55 3.78 -2.23
CA PRO A 115 16.67 4.30 -0.86
C PRO A 115 16.40 5.80 -0.72
N PHE A 116 16.63 6.58 -1.77
CA PHE A 116 16.40 8.02 -1.80
C PHE A 116 14.99 8.39 -2.30
N ALA A 117 14.09 7.43 -2.52
CA ALA A 117 12.76 7.69 -3.08
C ALA A 117 11.91 8.68 -2.25
N ASP A 118 12.21 8.85 -0.97
CA ASP A 118 11.48 9.77 -0.08
C ASP A 118 11.97 11.23 -0.22
N ASP A 119 13.17 11.43 -0.77
CA ASP A 119 13.84 12.73 -0.90
C ASP A 119 13.36 13.49 -2.13
N GLY A 120 12.18 14.11 -2.00
CA GLY A 120 11.63 15.04 -2.99
C GLY A 120 10.65 14.43 -4.00
N GLU A 121 9.89 15.29 -4.67
CA GLU A 121 8.76 14.88 -5.52
C GLU A 121 9.18 13.98 -6.69
N THR A 122 10.37 14.20 -7.26
CA THR A 122 10.85 13.43 -8.41
C THR A 122 11.23 11.98 -8.04
N LEU A 123 11.78 11.75 -6.84
CA LEU A 123 12.25 10.43 -6.41
C LEU A 123 11.09 9.52 -5.97
N ARG A 124 9.95 10.11 -5.56
CA ARG A 124 8.72 9.38 -5.22
C ARG A 124 8.11 8.60 -6.38
N GLU A 125 8.49 8.91 -7.61
CA GLU A 125 8.04 8.17 -8.79
C GLU A 125 8.79 6.84 -9.02
N ILE A 126 9.89 6.58 -8.30
CA ILE A 126 10.70 5.37 -8.48
C ILE A 126 9.89 4.10 -8.16
N PRO A 127 9.24 3.95 -6.98
CA PRO A 127 8.47 2.75 -6.68
C PRO A 127 7.37 2.44 -7.72
N PRO A 128 6.45 3.37 -8.07
CA PRO A 128 5.41 3.05 -9.05
C PRO A 128 5.97 2.77 -10.46
N TYR A 129 7.10 3.40 -10.83
CA TYR A 129 7.81 3.06 -12.06
C TYR A 129 8.31 1.60 -12.06
N LEU A 130 8.97 1.16 -10.99
CA LEU A 130 9.47 -0.22 -10.86
C LEU A 130 8.31 -1.23 -10.82
N VAL A 131 7.20 -0.92 -10.14
CA VAL A 131 5.98 -1.75 -10.13
C VAL A 131 5.39 -1.90 -11.54
N ASN A 132 5.31 -0.81 -12.32
CA ASN A 132 4.82 -0.87 -13.70
C ASN A 132 5.76 -1.69 -14.60
N ARG A 133 7.08 -1.56 -14.42
CA ARG A 133 8.08 -2.35 -15.14
C ARG A 133 7.99 -3.84 -14.80
N LEU A 134 7.80 -4.19 -13.53
CA LEU A 134 7.53 -5.56 -13.08
C LEU A 134 6.23 -6.09 -13.71
N SER A 135 5.16 -5.29 -13.69
CA SER A 135 3.87 -5.65 -14.27
C SER A 135 3.94 -5.91 -15.78
N ARG A 136 4.78 -5.17 -16.49
CA ARG A 136 5.05 -5.36 -17.93
C ARG A 136 6.12 -6.39 -18.22
N GLN A 137 6.73 -6.99 -17.18
CA GLN A 137 7.76 -8.01 -17.27
C GLN A 137 9.01 -7.52 -18.05
N GLU A 138 9.33 -6.23 -17.91
CA GLU A 138 10.46 -5.62 -18.62
C GLU A 138 11.77 -5.61 -17.80
N ILE A 139 11.74 -6.11 -16.56
CA ILE A 139 12.90 -6.21 -15.64
C ILE A 139 13.58 -7.56 -15.80
N SER A 140 14.91 -7.56 -15.92
CA SER A 140 15.70 -8.80 -15.99
C SER A 140 15.73 -9.55 -14.66
N ALA A 141 15.97 -10.87 -14.72
CA ALA A 141 16.10 -11.74 -13.54
C ALA A 141 17.08 -11.20 -12.49
N ASP A 142 18.27 -10.77 -12.94
CA ASP A 142 19.31 -10.25 -12.07
C ASP A 142 18.90 -8.93 -11.38
N ASN A 143 18.17 -8.07 -12.09
CA ASN A 143 17.66 -6.81 -11.54
C ASN A 143 16.49 -7.07 -10.59
N CYS A 144 15.63 -8.05 -10.87
CA CYS A 144 14.60 -8.48 -9.94
C CYS A 144 15.20 -9.01 -8.63
N LEU A 145 16.22 -9.87 -8.71
CA LEU A 145 16.94 -10.36 -7.52
C LEU A 145 17.60 -9.21 -6.75
N ARG A 146 18.20 -8.22 -7.43
CA ARG A 146 18.73 -7.01 -6.77
C ARG A 146 17.63 -6.23 -6.07
N LEU A 147 16.48 -6.05 -6.71
CA LEU A 147 15.33 -5.35 -6.16
C LEU A 147 14.79 -6.08 -4.93
N LEU A 148 14.65 -7.40 -4.98
CA LEU A 148 14.24 -8.22 -3.83
C LEU A 148 15.23 -8.13 -2.68
N ASN A 149 16.53 -8.23 -2.95
CA ASN A 149 17.55 -8.04 -1.92
C ASN A 149 17.48 -6.63 -1.32
N GLN A 150 17.17 -5.60 -2.11
CA GLN A 150 16.96 -4.26 -1.60
C GLN A 150 15.71 -4.18 -0.71
N CYS A 151 14.60 -4.81 -1.11
CA CYS A 151 13.39 -4.91 -0.28
C CYS A 151 13.67 -5.67 1.02
N ALA A 152 14.34 -6.81 0.98
CA ALA A 152 14.64 -7.63 2.16
C ALA A 152 15.56 -6.92 3.16
N ASN A 153 16.54 -6.16 2.68
CA ASN A 153 17.44 -5.39 3.55
C ASN A 153 16.87 -4.04 3.99
N GLY A 154 15.92 -3.49 3.23
CA GLY A 154 15.40 -2.13 3.43
C GLY A 154 16.47 -1.06 3.28
N ASP A 155 16.28 0.06 3.96
CA ASP A 155 17.28 1.12 4.09
C ASP A 155 17.25 1.71 5.52
N SER A 156 18.14 2.67 5.82
CA SER A 156 18.25 3.23 7.17
C SER A 156 17.03 4.02 7.64
N TRP A 157 16.19 4.49 6.72
CA TRP A 157 14.98 5.29 6.98
C TRP A 157 13.70 4.45 6.86
N ALA A 158 13.79 3.35 6.12
CA ALA A 158 12.75 2.38 5.92
C ALA A 158 13.29 0.98 6.26
N PRO A 159 13.53 0.69 7.55
CA PRO A 159 13.98 -0.64 7.96
C PRO A 159 12.88 -1.67 7.66
N PRO A 160 13.26 -2.92 7.33
CA PRO A 160 12.31 -3.97 6.97
C PRO A 160 11.20 -4.13 8.02
N GLY A 161 9.93 -4.16 7.57
CA GLY A 161 8.74 -4.29 8.44
C GLY A 161 8.18 -2.99 9.01
N SER A 162 8.87 -1.84 8.82
CA SER A 162 8.35 -0.52 9.23
C SER A 162 7.26 0.03 8.30
N GLU A 163 6.49 1.01 8.77
CA GLU A 163 5.50 1.72 7.93
C GLU A 163 6.16 2.43 6.74
N HIS A 164 7.32 3.07 6.95
CA HIS A 164 8.09 3.69 5.87
C HIS A 164 8.54 2.65 4.84
N TRP A 165 8.94 1.46 5.29
CA TRP A 165 9.25 0.36 4.39
C TRP A 165 8.05 -0.08 3.56
N MET A 166 6.87 -0.18 4.16
CA MET A 166 5.65 -0.48 3.41
C MET A 166 5.34 0.58 2.35
N GLN A 167 5.47 1.86 2.68
CA GLN A 167 5.18 2.93 1.71
C GLN A 167 6.16 2.91 0.52
N LYS A 168 7.43 2.57 0.76
CA LYS A 168 8.49 2.59 -0.26
C LYS A 168 8.64 1.28 -1.03
N TYR A 169 8.66 0.15 -0.34
CA TYR A 169 8.95 -1.18 -0.89
C TYR A 169 7.69 -2.07 -1.01
N GLY A 170 6.61 -1.71 -0.32
CA GLY A 170 5.38 -2.49 -0.20
C GLY A 170 4.86 -3.04 -1.51
N SER A 171 4.42 -2.11 -2.36
CA SER A 171 3.84 -2.41 -3.67
C SER A 171 4.78 -3.16 -4.61
N ILE A 172 6.10 -3.04 -4.41
CA ILE A 172 7.09 -3.74 -5.22
C ILE A 172 7.10 -5.21 -4.84
N ALA A 173 7.20 -5.53 -3.55
CA ALA A 173 7.21 -6.89 -3.07
C ALA A 173 5.87 -7.59 -3.33
N ASP A 174 4.73 -6.91 -3.11
CA ASP A 174 3.39 -7.40 -3.48
C ASP A 174 3.33 -7.78 -4.96
N LYS A 175 3.88 -6.94 -5.84
CA LYS A 175 3.84 -7.20 -7.28
C LYS A 175 4.71 -8.39 -7.68
N ILE A 176 5.84 -8.59 -7.01
CA ILE A 176 6.73 -9.74 -7.28
C ILE A 176 6.06 -11.04 -6.82
N ASP A 177 5.41 -11.03 -5.66
CA ASP A 177 4.64 -12.18 -5.16
C ASP A 177 3.48 -12.53 -6.10
N LEU A 178 2.68 -11.53 -6.50
CA LEU A 178 1.54 -11.70 -7.43
C LEU A 178 1.94 -12.24 -8.80
N LEU A 179 3.14 -11.92 -9.29
CA LEU A 179 3.60 -12.48 -10.56
C LEU A 179 3.85 -13.99 -10.45
N GLY A 180 4.11 -14.52 -9.25
CA GLY A 180 4.34 -15.94 -9.02
C GLY A 180 5.67 -16.43 -9.58
N LEU A 181 6.37 -17.28 -8.82
CA LEU A 181 7.64 -17.87 -9.24
C LEU A 181 7.52 -18.68 -10.54
N GLU A 182 6.37 -19.29 -10.82
CA GLU A 182 6.17 -20.12 -12.01
C GLU A 182 6.09 -19.29 -13.30
N ILE A 183 5.28 -18.22 -13.31
CA ILE A 183 5.18 -17.32 -14.47
C ILE A 183 6.51 -16.60 -14.65
N PHE A 184 7.15 -16.19 -13.56
CA PHE A 184 8.47 -15.58 -13.59
C PHE A 184 9.49 -16.53 -14.22
N ALA A 185 9.61 -17.77 -13.71
CA ALA A 185 10.56 -18.77 -14.20
C ALA A 185 10.38 -19.08 -15.70
N ALA A 186 9.13 -19.23 -16.15
CA ALA A 186 8.81 -19.53 -17.54
C ALA A 186 9.26 -18.40 -18.50
N GLN A 187 9.30 -17.16 -18.04
CA GLN A 187 9.38 -16.00 -18.91
C GLN A 187 10.76 -15.36 -18.97
N ILE A 188 11.51 -15.37 -17.87
CA ILE A 188 12.87 -14.79 -17.81
C ILE A 188 13.98 -15.79 -18.17
N GLN A 189 13.64 -17.01 -18.58
CA GLN A 189 14.61 -18.09 -18.84
C GLN A 189 15.63 -18.23 -17.69
N ALA A 190 15.13 -18.09 -16.45
CA ALA A 190 15.99 -18.03 -15.29
C ALA A 190 16.77 -19.33 -15.15
N THR A 191 18.05 -19.24 -14.78
CA THR A 191 18.77 -20.44 -14.38
C THR A 191 18.16 -20.97 -13.07
N PRO A 192 18.17 -22.29 -12.81
CA PRO A 192 17.71 -22.84 -11.54
C PRO A 192 18.36 -22.18 -10.32
N LYS A 193 19.63 -21.78 -10.45
CA LYS A 193 20.36 -21.03 -9.41
C LYS A 193 19.73 -19.66 -9.13
N THR A 194 19.28 -18.95 -10.16
CA THR A 194 18.62 -17.64 -10.02
C THR A 194 17.25 -17.79 -9.36
N LEU A 195 16.49 -18.83 -9.69
CA LEU A 195 15.21 -19.11 -9.03
C LEU A 195 15.38 -19.39 -7.54
N ILE A 196 16.34 -20.25 -7.18
CA ILE A 196 16.66 -20.53 -5.77
C ILE A 196 17.07 -19.24 -5.04
N ALA A 197 17.84 -18.36 -5.69
CA ALA A 197 18.23 -17.08 -5.09
C ALA A 197 17.04 -16.13 -4.90
N ILE A 198 16.08 -16.11 -5.83
CA ILE A 198 14.85 -15.33 -5.73
C ILE A 198 13.97 -15.87 -4.60
N GLU A 199 13.76 -17.19 -4.54
CA GLU A 199 13.03 -17.85 -3.45
C GLU A 199 13.66 -17.53 -2.09
N THR A 200 14.99 -17.63 -2.01
CA THR A 200 15.74 -17.30 -0.79
C THR A 200 15.54 -15.84 -0.39
N ALA A 201 15.56 -14.91 -1.36
CA ALA A 201 15.36 -13.49 -1.11
C ALA A 201 13.92 -13.15 -0.69
N LEU A 202 12.91 -13.78 -1.30
CA LEU A 202 11.51 -13.66 -0.90
C LEU A 202 11.31 -14.16 0.55
N ASN A 203 11.96 -15.25 0.92
CA ASN A 203 11.90 -15.76 2.29
C ASN A 203 12.54 -14.85 3.32
N ALA A 204 13.54 -14.06 2.91
CA ALA A 204 14.18 -13.08 3.76
C ALA A 204 13.35 -11.81 3.97
N LEU A 205 12.22 -11.63 3.25
CA LEU A 205 11.32 -10.50 3.48
C LEU A 205 10.64 -10.66 4.85
N PRO A 206 10.67 -9.63 5.71
CA PRO A 206 9.99 -9.69 6.98
C PRO A 206 8.47 -9.62 6.79
N PRO A 207 7.71 -10.10 7.79
CA PRO A 207 6.28 -9.91 7.81
C PRO A 207 5.96 -8.46 8.00
N PHE A 208 5.05 -7.94 7.17
CA PHE A 208 4.42 -6.69 7.53
C PHE A 208 3.29 -6.99 8.50
N VAL A 209 3.49 -6.53 9.73
CA VAL A 209 2.47 -6.60 10.77
C VAL A 209 2.05 -5.18 11.10
N ARG A 210 0.77 -4.89 10.95
CA ARG A 210 0.16 -3.65 11.39
C ARG A 210 -0.52 -3.89 12.72
N LEU A 211 -0.09 -3.19 13.76
CA LEU A 211 -0.78 -3.22 15.06
C LEU A 211 -1.75 -2.05 15.13
N ASP A 212 -3.04 -2.35 15.20
CA ASP A 212 -4.06 -1.37 15.54
C ASP A 212 -4.18 -1.32 17.07
N ILE A 213 -3.43 -0.36 17.64
CA ILE A 213 -3.36 -0.11 19.07
C ILE A 213 -4.26 1.09 19.41
N PRO A 214 -5.24 0.95 20.30
CA PRO A 214 -6.11 2.05 20.68
C PRO A 214 -5.31 3.11 21.45
N ALA A 215 -5.42 4.37 21.03
CA ALA A 215 -4.71 5.50 21.66
C ALA A 215 -5.15 5.74 23.12
N THR A 216 -6.36 5.30 23.47
CA THR A 216 -6.99 5.44 24.79
C THR A 216 -7.72 4.15 25.13
N TRP A 217 -7.64 3.70 26.38
CA TRP A 217 -8.23 2.44 26.83
C TRP A 217 -8.87 2.55 28.22
N ASN A 218 -9.81 1.66 28.53
CA ASN A 218 -10.46 1.58 29.83
C ASN A 218 -9.73 0.59 30.74
N SER A 219 -9.36 1.00 31.96
CA SER A 219 -8.63 0.15 32.91
C SER A 219 -9.44 -1.03 33.47
N LEU A 220 -10.70 -1.22 33.11
CA LEU A 220 -11.49 -2.41 33.51
C LEU A 220 -11.44 -3.55 32.50
N GLU A 221 -11.04 -3.27 31.26
CA GLU A 221 -11.05 -4.26 30.19
C GLU A 221 -9.63 -4.67 29.80
N PRO A 222 -9.43 -5.94 29.42
CA PRO A 222 -8.16 -6.35 28.83
C PRO A 222 -7.89 -5.53 27.58
N LEU A 223 -6.69 -4.95 27.47
CA LEU A 223 -6.26 -4.26 26.27
C LEU A 223 -6.11 -5.27 25.13
N ILE A 224 -6.98 -5.16 24.13
CA ILE A 224 -6.93 -5.98 22.93
C ILE A 224 -6.20 -5.20 21.85
N VAL A 225 -5.03 -5.70 21.43
CA VAL A 225 -4.32 -5.21 20.26
C VAL A 225 -4.68 -6.09 19.08
N VAL A 226 -5.21 -5.50 18.02
CA VAL A 226 -5.46 -6.22 16.76
C VAL A 226 -4.21 -6.09 15.91
N ALA A 227 -3.75 -7.20 15.38
CA ALA A 227 -2.55 -7.25 14.59
C ALA A 227 -2.89 -7.86 13.23
N ASN A 228 -2.65 -7.11 12.18
CA ASN A 228 -2.96 -7.48 10.81
C ASN A 228 -1.64 -7.79 10.08
N ILE A 229 -1.43 -9.07 9.79
CA ILE A 229 -0.26 -9.56 9.07
C ILE A 229 -0.60 -9.54 7.60
N HIS A 230 0.08 -8.73 6.80
CA HIS A 230 0.00 -8.88 5.36
C HIS A 230 0.93 -10.02 4.90
N HIS A 231 0.49 -10.80 3.93
CA HIS A 231 1.23 -11.95 3.38
C HIS A 231 1.86 -11.61 2.03
N TRP A 232 3.18 -11.84 1.95
CA TRP A 232 4.05 -11.45 0.83
C TRP A 232 4.88 -12.64 0.34
N TRP A 233 4.68 -13.79 0.95
CA TRP A 233 5.46 -14.99 0.69
C TRP A 233 4.62 -15.97 -0.11
N SER A 234 5.32 -16.85 -0.84
CA SER A 234 4.73 -18.02 -1.48
C SER A 234 3.74 -18.71 -0.54
N ALA A 235 2.58 -19.10 -1.08
CA ALA A 235 1.56 -19.90 -0.39
C ALA A 235 2.17 -21.05 0.41
N GLN A 236 3.25 -21.62 -0.11
CA GLN A 236 3.89 -22.77 0.49
C GLN A 236 4.60 -22.44 1.82
N SER A 237 5.03 -21.20 2.03
CA SER A 237 5.83 -20.78 3.20
C SER A 237 5.03 -20.89 4.50
N GLN A 238 5.62 -21.53 5.51
CA GLN A 238 5.13 -21.48 6.88
C GLN A 238 5.85 -20.35 7.61
N ILE A 239 5.08 -19.47 8.22
CA ILE A 239 5.59 -18.38 9.03
C ILE A 239 5.10 -18.59 10.44
N LYS A 240 5.99 -18.45 11.39
CA LYS A 240 5.69 -18.47 12.81
C LYS A 240 5.99 -17.09 13.35
N LEU A 241 5.01 -16.47 13.96
CA LEU A 241 5.19 -15.24 14.72
C LEU A 241 5.15 -15.57 16.21
N ARG A 242 6.08 -15.02 16.97
CA ARG A 242 6.17 -15.16 18.42
C ARG A 242 6.34 -13.80 19.05
N LEU A 243 5.55 -13.54 20.07
CA LEU A 243 5.70 -12.35 20.88
C LEU A 243 6.82 -12.57 21.89
N VAL A 244 7.91 -11.82 21.80
CA VAL A 244 9.10 -12.05 22.63
C VAL A 244 9.12 -11.17 23.86
N SER A 245 8.80 -9.88 23.69
CA SER A 245 8.86 -8.94 24.79
C SER A 245 7.90 -7.77 24.63
N PHE A 246 7.56 -7.17 25.77
CA PHE A 246 6.91 -5.89 25.87
C PHE A 246 7.76 -5.00 26.76
N ASN A 247 8.46 -4.06 26.15
CA ASN A 247 9.34 -3.15 26.86
C ASN A 247 8.55 -1.92 27.26
N GLY A 248 8.53 -1.60 28.56
CA GLY A 248 7.84 -0.40 29.07
C GLY A 248 6.34 -0.55 29.33
N ILE A 249 5.76 -1.75 29.14
CA ILE A 249 4.33 -2.00 29.39
C ILE A 249 4.19 -3.04 30.50
N PRO A 250 3.42 -2.77 31.57
CA PRO A 250 3.29 -3.67 32.71
C PRO A 250 2.36 -4.83 32.36
N ILE A 251 2.92 -5.93 31.87
CA ILE A 251 2.17 -7.15 31.53
C ILE A 251 2.43 -8.22 32.57
N GLY A 252 1.35 -8.90 32.99
CA GLY A 252 1.44 -10.03 33.91
C GLY A 252 2.20 -11.20 33.28
N ALA A 253 3.02 -11.90 34.07
CA ALA A 253 3.83 -13.03 33.60
C ALA A 253 3.00 -14.14 32.92
N SER A 254 1.77 -14.38 33.40
CA SER A 254 0.86 -15.36 32.80
C SER A 254 0.35 -14.92 31.42
N ALA A 255 0.08 -13.63 31.21
CA ALA A 255 -0.32 -13.09 29.91
C ALA A 255 0.84 -13.18 28.92
N LEU A 256 2.05 -12.78 29.34
CA LEU A 256 3.26 -12.93 28.53
C LEU A 256 3.49 -14.39 28.15
N GLN A 257 3.37 -15.32 29.10
CA GLN A 257 3.53 -16.76 28.83
C GLN A 257 2.48 -17.29 27.85
N ARG A 258 1.21 -16.86 27.92
CA ARG A 258 0.20 -17.25 26.92
C ARG A 258 0.59 -16.75 25.53
N LEU A 259 1.00 -15.49 25.43
CA LEU A 259 1.32 -14.84 24.16
C LEU A 259 2.60 -15.40 23.51
N THR A 260 3.60 -15.78 24.29
CA THR A 260 4.86 -16.37 23.78
C THR A 260 4.64 -17.77 23.17
N HIS A 261 3.59 -18.49 23.56
CA HIS A 261 3.28 -19.83 23.05
C HIS A 261 2.26 -19.81 21.91
N GLN A 262 1.70 -18.65 21.57
CA GLN A 262 0.77 -18.54 20.46
C GLN A 262 1.55 -18.59 19.15
N GLU A 263 1.45 -19.72 18.45
CA GLU A 263 2.06 -19.89 17.13
C GLU A 263 1.03 -19.53 16.06
N LEU A 264 1.24 -18.38 15.42
CA LEU A 264 0.42 -17.98 14.27
C LEU A 264 0.99 -18.68 13.04
N GLN A 265 0.33 -19.75 12.59
CA GLN A 265 0.66 -20.42 11.33
C GLN A 265 -0.24 -19.89 10.21
N ARG A 266 0.36 -19.61 9.05
CA ARG A 266 -0.41 -19.35 7.83
C ARG A 266 -1.23 -20.59 7.49
N ILE A 267 -2.55 -20.45 7.50
CA ILE A 267 -3.44 -21.45 6.95
C ILE A 267 -3.55 -21.14 5.45
N ASN A 268 -3.15 -22.09 4.60
CA ASN A 268 -3.25 -21.94 3.14
C ASN A 268 -4.67 -21.57 2.74
N PHE A 269 -4.89 -20.33 2.31
CA PHE A 269 -6.16 -19.87 1.80
C PHE A 269 -5.97 -19.14 0.48
N ASP A 270 -6.84 -19.47 -0.48
CA ASP A 270 -6.99 -18.79 -1.77
C ASP A 270 -7.26 -17.30 -1.53
N ASP A 271 -6.41 -16.45 -2.13
CA ASP A 271 -6.56 -15.01 -2.36
C ASP A 271 -6.56 -14.02 -1.18
N ASP A 272 -6.48 -14.44 0.09
CA ASP A 272 -6.44 -13.49 1.21
C ASP A 272 -4.99 -13.04 1.53
N HIS A 273 -4.69 -11.77 1.24
CA HIS A 273 -3.37 -11.16 1.46
C HIS A 273 -3.12 -10.74 2.91
N SER A 274 -4.01 -11.05 3.85
CA SER A 274 -3.78 -10.76 5.26
C SER A 274 -4.29 -11.83 6.22
N THR A 275 -3.77 -11.84 7.44
CA THR A 275 -4.33 -12.56 8.58
C THR A 275 -4.39 -11.65 9.78
N MET A 276 -5.59 -11.49 10.34
CA MET A 276 -5.77 -10.76 11.60
C MET A 276 -5.66 -11.68 12.82
N PHE A 277 -4.95 -11.20 13.84
CA PHE A 277 -4.87 -11.84 15.14
C PHE A 277 -5.16 -10.84 16.25
N THR A 278 -5.76 -11.31 17.34
CA THR A 278 -5.99 -10.50 18.54
C THR A 278 -4.99 -10.88 19.62
N ILE A 279 -4.34 -9.87 20.19
CA ILE A 279 -3.37 -9.99 21.27
C ILE A 279 -4.04 -9.43 22.52
N ASP A 280 -4.35 -10.30 23.47
CA ASP A 280 -4.85 -9.92 24.79
C ASP A 280 -3.67 -9.54 25.70
N VAL A 281 -3.41 -8.25 25.83
CA VAL A 281 -2.36 -7.67 26.70
C VAL A 281 -2.76 -7.73 28.19
N GLY A 282 -4.03 -8.02 28.48
CA GLY A 282 -4.59 -8.01 29.83
C GLY A 282 -4.94 -6.60 30.31
N VAL A 283 -5.34 -6.50 31.57
CA VAL A 283 -5.76 -5.23 32.18
C VAL A 283 -4.52 -4.41 32.56
N LEU A 284 -4.42 -3.20 32.01
CA LEU A 284 -3.36 -2.25 32.35
C LEU A 284 -3.81 -1.31 33.49
N PRO A 285 -2.89 -0.88 34.37
CA PRO A 285 -3.21 0.12 35.38
C PRO A 285 -3.46 1.49 34.71
N VAL A 286 -4.17 2.37 35.40
CA VAL A 286 -4.44 3.74 34.93
C VAL A 286 -3.12 4.50 34.70
N GLY A 287 -3.02 5.20 33.57
CA GLY A 287 -1.89 6.03 33.18
C GLY A 287 -1.51 5.88 31.71
N VAL A 288 -0.55 6.71 31.27
CA VAL A 288 0.02 6.62 29.93
C VAL A 288 1.06 5.51 29.89
N HIS A 289 0.83 4.50 29.05
CA HIS A 289 1.78 3.42 28.79
C HIS A 289 2.37 3.61 27.41
N SER A 290 3.68 3.85 27.37
CA SER A 290 4.45 3.91 26.14
C SER A 290 5.56 2.86 26.19
N GLY A 291 5.71 2.11 25.12
CA GLY A 291 6.63 0.98 25.09
C GLY A 291 6.81 0.42 23.69
N GLU A 292 7.43 -0.75 23.63
CA GLU A 292 7.64 -1.48 22.39
C GLU A 292 7.14 -2.92 22.50
N ILE A 293 6.46 -3.38 21.47
CA ILE A 293 6.07 -4.78 21.28
C ILE A 293 7.08 -5.42 20.34
N HIS A 294 7.79 -6.45 20.78
CA HIS A 294 8.77 -7.16 19.95
C HIS A 294 8.19 -8.49 19.50
N MET A 295 8.12 -8.70 18.18
CA MET A 295 7.68 -9.94 17.56
C MET A 295 8.85 -10.59 16.83
N GLU A 296 9.22 -11.79 17.23
CA GLU A 296 10.09 -12.69 16.49
C GLU A 296 9.28 -13.35 15.38
N TRP A 297 9.90 -13.50 14.22
CA TRP A 297 9.32 -14.23 13.11
C TRP A 297 10.33 -15.24 12.58
N ASP A 298 9.81 -16.42 12.25
CA ASP A 298 10.54 -17.49 11.58
C ASP A 298 9.80 -17.84 10.30
N SER A 299 10.47 -17.78 9.16
CA SER A 299 9.96 -18.30 7.91
C SER A 299 10.65 -19.62 7.59
N THR A 300 9.84 -20.65 7.34
CA THR A 300 10.27 -21.95 6.83
C THR A 300 9.60 -22.17 5.48
N PHE A 301 10.40 -22.21 4.42
CA PHE A 301 9.90 -22.74 3.16
C PHE A 301 9.75 -24.25 3.29
N PRO A 302 8.65 -24.85 2.79
CA PRO A 302 8.63 -26.28 2.60
C PRO A 302 9.74 -26.61 1.62
N ALA A 303 10.38 -27.75 1.84
CA ALA A 303 11.43 -28.23 0.96
C ALA A 303 10.83 -28.43 -0.45
N SER A 304 10.88 -27.40 -1.29
CA SER A 304 10.82 -27.61 -2.73
C SER A 304 11.94 -28.60 -3.03
N ALA A 305 11.69 -29.61 -3.88
CA ALA A 305 12.57 -30.77 -4.05
C ALA A 305 14.01 -30.44 -4.52
N SER A 306 14.35 -29.16 -4.69
CA SER A 306 15.65 -28.66 -5.14
C SER A 306 16.40 -27.75 -4.15
N ALA A 307 15.73 -27.18 -3.13
CA ALA A 307 16.39 -26.36 -2.12
C ALA A 307 16.87 -27.24 -0.95
N THR A 308 18.12 -27.73 -1.02
CA THR A 308 18.70 -28.63 -0.01
C THR A 308 18.97 -28.00 1.35
N ASN A 309 18.84 -26.67 1.46
CA ASN A 309 18.87 -25.95 2.72
C ASN A 309 17.52 -25.25 2.89
N ALA A 310 16.77 -25.62 3.93
CA ALA A 310 15.66 -24.80 4.40
C ALA A 310 16.23 -23.41 4.68
N ALA A 311 15.93 -22.44 3.81
CA ALA A 311 16.26 -21.05 4.06
C ALA A 311 15.39 -20.60 5.22
N HIS A 312 15.92 -20.75 6.43
CA HIS A 312 15.34 -20.21 7.65
C HIS A 312 15.69 -18.73 7.67
N ALA A 313 14.71 -17.89 7.35
CA ALA A 313 14.81 -16.49 7.67
C ALA A 313 14.22 -16.28 9.05
N HIS A 314 14.95 -15.55 9.88
CA HIS A 314 14.54 -15.20 11.23
C HIS A 314 14.84 -13.73 11.46
N GLY A 315 13.92 -13.03 12.12
CA GLY A 315 14.14 -11.65 12.51
C GLY A 315 13.22 -11.23 13.65
N VAL A 316 13.45 -10.01 14.13
CA VAL A 316 12.61 -9.39 15.16
C VAL A 316 12.11 -8.06 14.63
N ILE A 317 10.81 -7.82 14.78
CA ILE A 317 10.16 -6.55 14.45
C ILE A 317 9.70 -5.89 15.75
N ALA A 318 10.01 -4.60 15.89
CA ALA A 318 9.60 -3.80 17.04
C ALA A 318 8.51 -2.81 16.63
N PHE A 319 7.43 -2.77 17.40
CA PHE A 319 6.34 -1.82 17.23
C PHE A 319 6.28 -0.90 18.42
N ALA A 320 6.43 0.40 18.17
CA ALA A 320 6.15 1.39 19.19
C ALA A 320 4.65 1.39 19.51
N MET A 321 4.31 1.37 20.79
CA MET A 321 2.94 1.53 21.25
C MET A 321 2.84 2.65 22.27
N SER A 322 1.74 3.38 22.21
CA SER A 322 1.37 4.36 23.22
C SER A 322 -0.13 4.33 23.41
N THR A 323 -0.56 4.05 24.63
CA THR A 323 -1.98 4.02 25.00
C THR A 323 -2.17 4.70 26.34
N ASP A 324 -3.14 5.61 26.41
CA ASP A 324 -3.54 6.26 27.65
C ASP A 324 -4.68 5.46 28.30
N VAL A 325 -4.34 4.75 29.37
CA VAL A 325 -5.30 3.95 30.12
C VAL A 325 -5.99 4.87 31.11
N LEU A 326 -7.23 5.21 30.79
CA LEU A 326 -8.03 6.11 31.59
C LEU A 326 -8.59 5.36 32.80
N THR A 327 -8.70 6.09 33.92
CA THR A 327 -9.51 5.66 35.07
C THR A 327 -10.86 5.19 34.55
N PRO A 328 -11.47 4.13 35.11
CA PRO A 328 -12.78 3.67 34.68
C PRO A 328 -13.68 4.90 34.66
N THR A 329 -14.09 5.31 33.46
CA THR A 329 -14.97 6.46 33.31
C THR A 329 -16.17 6.19 34.20
N GLN A 330 -16.65 7.26 34.84
CA GLN A 330 -17.87 7.23 35.66
C GLN A 330 -18.88 6.26 35.06
N PRO A 331 -19.57 5.45 35.90
CA PRO A 331 -20.53 4.46 35.42
C PRO A 331 -21.42 5.07 34.36
N LEU A 332 -21.42 4.48 33.15
CA LEU A 332 -22.25 4.98 32.07
C LEU A 332 -23.70 4.76 32.48
N ALA A 333 -24.49 5.83 32.52
CA ALA A 333 -25.89 5.71 32.89
C ALA A 333 -26.65 4.96 31.77
N PRO A 334 -27.38 3.87 32.08
CA PRO A 334 -28.15 3.17 31.06
C PRO A 334 -29.27 4.09 30.54
N ILE A 335 -29.42 4.16 29.22
CA ILE A 335 -30.54 4.82 28.56
C ILE A 335 -31.26 3.83 27.66
N ASN A 336 -32.58 3.73 27.84
CA ASN A 336 -33.45 2.95 26.99
C ASN A 336 -34.77 3.72 26.81
N THR A 337 -35.03 4.13 25.58
CA THR A 337 -36.26 4.85 25.20
C THR A 337 -36.74 4.26 23.88
N PRO A 338 -38.06 4.14 23.65
CA PRO A 338 -38.61 3.61 22.40
C PRO A 338 -38.07 4.29 21.13
N GLU A 339 -37.75 5.59 21.22
CA GLU A 339 -37.17 6.36 20.11
C GLU A 339 -35.73 5.90 19.77
N ILE A 340 -34.90 5.63 20.78
CA ILE A 340 -33.54 5.12 20.56
C ILE A 340 -33.60 3.67 20.07
N ASP A 341 -34.51 2.85 20.60
CA ASP A 341 -34.72 1.48 20.12
C ASP A 341 -35.12 1.44 18.64
N ALA A 342 -35.96 2.38 18.19
CA ALA A 342 -36.30 2.55 16.78
C ALA A 342 -35.06 2.94 15.95
N LEU A 343 -34.24 3.90 16.43
CA LEU A 343 -33.01 4.28 15.73
C LEU A 343 -31.99 3.13 15.66
N VAL A 344 -31.89 2.29 16.69
CA VAL A 344 -31.04 1.10 16.69
C VAL A 344 -31.57 0.08 15.68
N ARG A 345 -32.88 -0.16 15.61
CA ARG A 345 -33.47 -1.01 14.57
C ARG A 345 -33.15 -0.47 13.17
N ASP A 346 -33.41 0.80 12.92
CA ASP A 346 -33.16 1.47 11.64
C ASP A 346 -31.67 1.42 11.26
N ALA A 347 -30.78 1.50 12.26
CA ALA A 347 -29.34 1.38 12.05
C ALA A 347 -28.92 0.02 11.51
N PHE A 348 -29.72 -1.04 11.64
CA PHE A 348 -29.40 -2.36 11.10
C PHE A 348 -30.23 -2.75 9.88
N GLU A 349 -30.97 -1.81 9.28
CA GLU A 349 -31.57 -2.04 7.97
C GLU A 349 -30.50 -2.09 6.86
N PRO A 350 -30.65 -2.94 5.83
CA PRO A 350 -31.78 -3.83 5.57
C PRO A 350 -31.65 -5.23 6.22
N GLY A 351 -30.79 -5.44 7.21
CA GLY A 351 -30.66 -6.70 7.95
C GLY A 351 -29.36 -7.43 7.65
N LEU A 352 -29.45 -8.70 7.24
CA LEU A 352 -28.31 -9.52 6.84
C LEU A 352 -28.12 -9.40 5.32
N MET A 353 -26.90 -9.14 4.89
CA MET A 353 -26.48 -9.17 3.49
C MET A 353 -25.86 -10.53 3.20
N ARG A 354 -26.23 -11.13 2.07
CA ARG A 354 -25.68 -12.40 1.60
C ARG A 354 -25.08 -12.25 0.21
N TRP A 355 -23.89 -12.81 0.01
CA TRP A 355 -23.23 -12.93 -1.30
C TRP A 355 -23.24 -14.39 -1.78
N PRO A 356 -23.41 -14.60 -3.10
CA PRO A 356 -23.49 -15.93 -3.68
C PRO A 356 -22.15 -16.68 -3.57
N THR A 357 -21.04 -15.93 -3.57
CA THR A 357 -19.67 -16.41 -3.58
C THR A 357 -18.81 -15.60 -2.61
N GLY A 358 -17.61 -16.10 -2.29
CA GLY A 358 -16.64 -15.46 -1.39
C GLY A 358 -16.52 -16.14 -0.03
N LYS A 359 -15.47 -15.78 0.73
CA LYS A 359 -15.16 -16.34 2.07
C LYS A 359 -16.07 -15.75 3.16
N VAL A 360 -16.43 -14.47 3.03
CA VAL A 360 -17.43 -13.80 3.86
C VAL A 360 -18.72 -13.67 3.07
N ARG A 361 -19.56 -14.70 3.16
CA ARG A 361 -20.84 -14.71 2.43
C ARG A 361 -21.96 -14.00 3.16
N HIS A 362 -21.77 -13.68 4.44
CA HIS A 362 -22.80 -13.07 5.27
C HIS A 362 -22.23 -11.90 6.07
N ALA A 363 -22.95 -10.79 6.10
CA ALA A 363 -22.60 -9.65 6.94
C ALA A 363 -23.87 -8.96 7.43
N PHE A 364 -23.87 -8.48 8.67
CA PHE A 364 -24.91 -7.55 9.09
C PHE A 364 -24.68 -6.21 8.38
N SER A 365 -25.71 -5.69 7.73
CA SER A 365 -25.73 -4.28 7.35
C SER A 365 -25.90 -3.45 8.63
N TYR A 366 -25.06 -2.44 8.79
CA TYR A 366 -25.32 -1.43 9.80
C TYR A 366 -24.88 -0.04 9.33
N GLN A 367 -25.61 0.97 9.81
CA GLN A 367 -25.55 2.37 9.41
C GLN A 367 -25.40 3.24 10.67
N PRO A 368 -24.17 3.35 11.23
CA PRO A 368 -23.92 4.09 12.48
C PRO A 368 -24.46 5.52 12.46
N TYR A 369 -24.46 6.16 11.28
CA TYR A 369 -24.94 7.51 11.07
C TYR A 369 -26.44 7.69 11.40
N ARG A 370 -27.25 6.62 11.48
CA ARG A 370 -28.65 6.70 11.94
C ARG A 370 -28.75 7.19 13.39
N THR A 371 -27.71 6.95 14.19
CA THR A 371 -27.60 7.47 15.55
C THR A 371 -26.90 8.84 15.62
N SER A 372 -26.64 9.49 14.48
CA SER A 372 -25.96 10.79 14.40
C SER A 372 -26.91 11.96 14.67
N SER A 373 -27.24 12.15 15.95
CA SER A 373 -28.04 13.28 16.44
C SER A 373 -27.31 13.98 17.58
N THR A 374 -27.41 15.31 17.65
CA THR A 374 -26.88 16.11 18.77
C THR A 374 -27.44 15.66 20.13
N LYS A 375 -28.66 15.09 20.15
CA LYS A 375 -29.27 14.52 21.36
C LYS A 375 -28.58 13.26 21.88
N LEU A 376 -27.75 12.61 21.06
CA LEU A 376 -27.10 11.33 21.35
C LEU A 376 -25.57 11.48 21.46
N GLU A 377 -25.03 12.70 21.48
CA GLU A 377 -23.57 12.94 21.57
C GLU A 377 -22.92 12.37 22.83
N SER A 378 -23.70 12.23 23.91
CA SER A 378 -23.30 11.66 25.20
C SER A 378 -23.57 10.16 25.33
N VAL A 379 -24.11 9.52 24.29
CA VAL A 379 -24.53 8.10 24.32
C VAL A 379 -23.55 7.24 23.52
N ALA A 380 -23.00 6.20 24.15
CA ALA A 380 -22.30 5.14 23.45
C ALA A 380 -23.23 3.97 23.12
N PHE A 381 -23.03 3.40 21.94
CA PHE A 381 -23.71 2.20 21.47
C PHE A 381 -22.69 1.08 21.48
N GLY A 382 -22.83 0.14 22.41
CA GLY A 382 -22.15 -1.14 22.38
C GLY A 382 -23.20 -2.23 22.35
N MET A 383 -23.13 -3.14 21.38
CA MET A 383 -24.24 -4.01 21.05
C MET A 383 -23.78 -5.41 20.67
N ILE A 384 -24.56 -6.40 21.11
CA ILE A 384 -24.49 -7.78 20.65
C ILE A 384 -25.63 -7.98 19.66
N VAL A 385 -25.28 -8.21 18.40
CA VAL A 385 -26.19 -8.39 17.28
C VAL A 385 -26.20 -9.86 16.89
N GLU A 386 -27.37 -10.48 16.90
CA GLU A 386 -27.53 -11.92 16.71
C GLU A 386 -28.53 -12.20 15.58
N ALA A 387 -28.15 -13.08 14.64
CA ALA A 387 -29.09 -13.70 13.71
C ALA A 387 -29.49 -15.04 14.31
N LEU A 388 -30.78 -15.21 14.58
CA LEU A 388 -31.31 -16.40 15.23
C LEU A 388 -32.16 -17.21 14.27
N GLU A 389 -31.91 -18.51 14.22
CA GLU A 389 -32.79 -19.50 13.61
C GLU A 389 -33.54 -20.18 14.73
N ASP A 390 -34.87 -20.00 14.80
CA ASP A 390 -35.71 -20.56 15.89
C ASP A 390 -35.19 -20.22 17.30
N GLY A 391 -34.63 -19.02 17.48
CA GLY A 391 -34.09 -18.54 18.74
C GLY A 391 -32.65 -19.01 19.06
N VAL A 392 -32.03 -19.81 18.20
CA VAL A 392 -30.62 -20.23 18.32
C VAL A 392 -29.72 -19.25 17.56
N PRO A 393 -28.74 -18.58 18.19
CA PRO A 393 -27.82 -17.69 17.49
C PRO A 393 -26.94 -18.47 16.50
N ARG A 394 -27.12 -18.22 15.21
CA ARG A 394 -26.27 -18.75 14.12
C ARG A 394 -25.18 -17.78 13.70
N ARG A 395 -25.37 -16.48 13.97
CA ARG A 395 -24.34 -15.46 13.83
C ARG A 395 -24.39 -14.51 15.01
N ARG A 396 -23.24 -14.16 15.58
CA ARG A 396 -23.10 -13.13 16.62
C ARG A 396 -22.01 -12.13 16.24
N LEU A 397 -22.40 -10.86 16.16
CA LEU A 397 -21.53 -9.71 15.95
C LEU A 397 -21.58 -8.81 17.19
N ASN A 398 -20.43 -8.61 17.81
CA ASN A 398 -20.24 -7.54 18.77
C ASN A 398 -19.86 -6.28 17.99
N VAL A 399 -20.54 -5.16 18.22
CA VAL A 399 -20.26 -3.92 17.49
C VAL A 399 -20.43 -2.72 18.40
N TRP A 400 -19.60 -1.69 18.21
CA TRP A 400 -19.64 -0.50 19.02
C TRP A 400 -19.29 0.77 18.25
N TRP A 401 -19.99 1.85 18.57
CA TRP A 401 -19.73 3.20 18.07
C TRP A 401 -20.32 4.27 18.99
N ARG A 402 -20.00 5.53 18.71
CA ARG A 402 -20.53 6.68 19.47
C ARG A 402 -21.72 7.32 18.75
N GLY A 403 -22.76 7.68 19.50
CA GLY A 403 -23.86 8.48 19.01
C GLY A 403 -23.47 9.91 18.66
N GLY A 404 -24.36 10.62 17.97
CA GLY A 404 -24.10 11.99 17.51
C GLY A 404 -23.08 12.07 16.39
N ARG A 405 -22.32 13.17 16.33
CA ARG A 405 -21.40 13.47 15.21
C ARG A 405 -20.24 12.46 15.05
N GLY A 406 -20.07 11.54 16.01
CA GLY A 406 -19.00 10.54 16.08
C GLY A 406 -19.28 9.21 15.38
N GLY A 407 -20.31 9.09 14.53
CA GLY A 407 -20.61 7.82 13.83
C GLY A 407 -19.51 7.30 12.87
N ALA A 408 -18.42 8.04 12.66
CA ALA A 408 -17.36 7.70 11.70
C ALA A 408 -16.34 6.66 12.20
N ARG A 409 -16.21 6.45 13.51
CA ARG A 409 -15.34 5.38 14.06
C ARG A 409 -16.21 4.31 14.69
N THR A 410 -16.20 3.14 14.06
CA THR A 410 -16.90 1.94 14.52
C THR A 410 -15.88 0.82 14.72
N GLY A 411 -16.11 0.00 15.74
CA GLY A 411 -15.38 -1.24 15.93
C GLY A 411 -16.35 -2.40 15.97
N PHE A 412 -15.91 -3.58 15.56
CA PHE A 412 -16.72 -4.79 15.63
C PHE A 412 -15.86 -6.04 15.77
N GLU A 413 -16.50 -7.14 16.17
CA GLU A 413 -15.89 -8.45 16.36
C GLU A 413 -16.95 -9.54 16.10
N ILE A 414 -16.64 -10.52 15.27
CA ILE A 414 -17.50 -11.68 15.03
C ILE A 414 -17.18 -12.74 16.08
N LYS A 415 -18.18 -13.17 16.86
CA LYS A 415 -18.01 -14.16 17.94
C LYS A 415 -18.49 -15.56 17.58
N VAL A 416 -19.49 -15.66 16.72
CA VAL A 416 -20.10 -16.93 16.30
C VAL A 416 -20.53 -16.77 14.86
N GLU A 417 -20.29 -17.78 14.03
CA GLU A 417 -20.81 -17.82 12.66
C GLU A 417 -20.93 -19.27 12.16
N ASP A 418 -22.17 -19.71 11.94
CA ASP A 418 -22.56 -21.00 11.37
C ASP A 418 -22.91 -20.79 9.88
N GLN A 419 -21.90 -20.91 9.01
CA GLN A 419 -22.07 -20.69 7.56
C GLN A 419 -23.13 -21.61 6.93
N ILE A 420 -23.23 -22.86 7.40
CA ILE A 420 -24.15 -23.84 6.81
C ILE A 420 -25.59 -23.43 7.07
N ALA A 421 -25.92 -23.04 8.31
CA ALA A 421 -27.24 -22.54 8.63
C ALA A 421 -27.56 -21.23 7.89
N LEU A 422 -26.59 -20.30 7.82
CA LEU A 422 -26.77 -19.01 7.13
C LEU A 422 -26.97 -19.16 5.62
N ASP A 423 -26.29 -20.11 4.97
CA ASP A 423 -26.47 -20.39 3.55
C ASP A 423 -27.90 -20.89 3.24
N GLY A 424 -28.49 -21.66 4.16
CA GLY A 424 -29.88 -22.11 4.08
C GLY A 424 -30.94 -21.05 4.43
N ALA A 425 -30.51 -19.90 4.97
CA ALA A 425 -31.42 -18.95 5.60
C ALA A 425 -32.43 -18.30 4.63
N ALA A 426 -32.10 -18.17 3.34
CA ALA A 426 -33.02 -17.60 2.34
C ALA A 426 -34.23 -18.49 2.02
N VAL A 427 -34.21 -19.77 2.41
CA VAL A 427 -35.30 -20.72 2.16
C VAL A 427 -36.29 -20.76 3.33
N ASN A 428 -35.87 -20.35 4.53
CA ASN A 428 -36.60 -20.54 5.78
C ASN A 428 -37.22 -19.22 6.30
N THR A 429 -38.45 -19.26 6.80
CA THR A 429 -39.19 -18.08 7.28
C THR A 429 -39.06 -17.81 8.79
N HIS A 430 -38.15 -18.49 9.48
CA HIS A 430 -38.07 -18.47 10.96
C HIS A 430 -36.85 -17.70 11.52
N TRP A 431 -36.30 -16.77 10.74
CA TRP A 431 -35.14 -15.99 11.18
C TRP A 431 -35.53 -14.69 11.87
N THR A 432 -34.95 -14.44 13.05
CA THR A 432 -35.06 -13.16 13.75
C THR A 432 -33.68 -12.52 13.94
N MET A 433 -33.66 -11.19 14.00
CA MET A 433 -32.50 -10.42 14.44
C MET A 433 -32.77 -9.91 15.85
N ARG A 434 -31.85 -10.18 16.77
CA ARG A 434 -31.87 -9.62 18.12
C ARG A 434 -30.65 -8.74 18.33
N ILE A 435 -30.89 -7.52 18.80
CA ILE A 435 -29.85 -6.56 19.16
C ILE A 435 -30.01 -6.24 20.63
N ARG A 436 -28.95 -6.43 21.41
CA ARG A 436 -28.93 -6.15 22.86
C ARG A 436 -27.81 -5.18 23.17
N GLY A 437 -28.10 -4.16 23.98
CA GLY A 437 -27.07 -3.29 24.52
C GLY A 437 -26.12 -4.07 25.42
N ASP A 438 -24.84 -3.72 25.37
CA ASP A 438 -23.80 -4.24 26.25
C ASP A 438 -22.90 -3.09 26.75
N GLU A 439 -22.81 -2.95 28.07
CA GLU A 439 -22.09 -1.83 28.69
C GLU A 439 -20.58 -1.89 28.43
N ALA A 440 -19.99 -3.09 28.42
CA ALA A 440 -18.55 -3.25 28.16
C ALA A 440 -18.22 -2.82 26.73
N LEU A 441 -18.98 -3.30 25.75
CA LEU A 441 -18.84 -2.83 24.36
C LEU A 441 -19.07 -1.31 24.24
N ALA A 442 -20.00 -0.73 25.01
CA ALA A 442 -20.26 0.70 24.96
C ALA A 442 -19.09 1.51 25.51
N ARG A 443 -18.39 0.99 26.53
CA ARG A 443 -17.17 1.60 27.07
C ARG A 443 -16.03 1.60 26.05
N ARG A 444 -15.92 0.59 25.19
CA ARG A 444 -14.98 0.62 24.05
C ARG A 444 -15.26 1.79 23.12
N ALA A 445 -16.53 2.05 22.79
CA ALA A 445 -16.91 3.21 22.00
C ALA A 445 -16.61 4.55 22.70
N ALA A 446 -16.82 4.63 24.02
CA ALA A 446 -16.47 5.82 24.80
C ALA A 446 -14.97 6.12 24.76
N GLY A 447 -14.13 5.09 24.79
CA GLY A 447 -12.67 5.22 24.71
C GLY A 447 -12.16 5.77 23.39
N LEU A 448 -12.91 5.70 22.28
CA LEU A 448 -12.42 6.12 20.95
C LEU A 448 -12.25 7.64 20.78
N TYR A 449 -12.76 8.45 21.72
CA TYR A 449 -12.84 9.92 21.60
C TYR A 449 -12.33 10.61 22.87
N ALA A 450 -11.09 11.10 22.84
CA ALA A 450 -10.41 11.67 24.00
C ALA A 450 -11.04 12.96 24.59
N ASN A 451 -11.80 13.73 23.79
CA ASN A 451 -12.20 15.10 24.17
C ASN A 451 -13.66 15.28 24.59
N ASP A 452 -14.55 14.33 24.28
CA ASP A 452 -15.98 14.46 24.57
C ASP A 452 -16.43 13.37 25.56
N GLN A 453 -17.10 13.77 26.64
CA GLN A 453 -17.58 12.82 27.64
C GLN A 453 -18.82 12.08 27.14
N VAL A 454 -18.65 10.78 26.88
CA VAL A 454 -19.76 9.82 26.88
C VAL A 454 -20.16 9.57 28.34
N THR A 455 -21.42 9.85 28.68
CA THR A 455 -21.96 9.70 30.05
C THR A 455 -23.04 8.63 30.13
N GLN A 456 -23.53 8.15 28.99
CA GLN A 456 -24.64 7.22 28.88
C GLN A 456 -24.31 6.08 27.91
N TRP A 457 -24.99 4.96 28.06
CA TRP A 457 -24.94 3.87 27.08
C TRP A 457 -26.33 3.31 26.79
N TRP A 458 -26.56 2.89 25.55
CA TRP A 458 -27.83 2.27 25.19
C TRP A 458 -27.94 0.87 25.79
N SER A 459 -28.91 0.67 26.68
CA SER A 459 -29.14 -0.58 27.41
C SER A 459 -30.38 -1.35 26.92
N GLY A 460 -30.91 -0.98 25.75
CA GLY A 460 -32.13 -1.55 25.20
C GLY A 460 -31.96 -2.95 24.65
N THR A 461 -33.08 -3.53 24.21
CA THR A 461 -33.10 -4.80 23.47
C THR A 461 -34.22 -4.73 22.46
N VAL A 462 -33.88 -4.97 21.19
CA VAL A 462 -34.86 -5.03 20.10
C VAL A 462 -34.73 -6.36 19.38
N GLU A 463 -35.88 -6.95 19.04
CA GLU A 463 -35.97 -8.15 18.25
C GLU A 463 -37.02 -7.96 17.15
N PHE A 464 -36.68 -8.36 15.93
CA PHE A 464 -37.54 -8.22 14.76
C PHE A 464 -37.22 -9.30 13.71
N PRO A 465 -38.13 -9.60 12.77
CA PRO A 465 -37.87 -10.55 11.68
C PRO A 465 -36.61 -10.15 10.88
N LEU A 466 -35.73 -11.10 10.63
CA LEU A 466 -34.48 -10.85 9.90
C LEU A 466 -34.77 -10.83 8.39
N ALA A 467 -34.54 -9.68 7.76
CA ALA A 467 -34.49 -9.59 6.30
C ALA A 467 -33.11 -9.98 5.80
N ILE A 468 -33.07 -10.89 4.82
CA ILE A 468 -31.85 -11.35 4.16
C ILE A 468 -31.86 -10.82 2.73
N ASN A 469 -30.84 -10.06 2.36
CA ASN A 469 -30.74 -9.44 1.06
C ASN A 469 -29.60 -10.07 0.28
N ASP A 470 -29.94 -10.66 -0.86
CA ASP A 470 -28.97 -11.24 -1.79
C ASP A 470 -28.37 -10.17 -2.69
N PHE A 471 -27.05 -10.10 -2.74
CA PHE A 471 -26.33 -9.32 -3.74
C PHE A 471 -26.09 -10.17 -4.99
N ASN A 472 -26.31 -9.59 -6.16
CA ASN A 472 -26.04 -10.25 -7.44
C ASN A 472 -24.58 -10.16 -7.89
N ASP A 473 -23.80 -9.25 -7.29
CA ASP A 473 -22.40 -9.02 -7.62
C ASP A 473 -21.48 -9.83 -6.72
N ASP A 474 -20.38 -10.35 -7.28
CA ASP A 474 -19.37 -11.07 -6.52
C ASP A 474 -18.60 -10.09 -5.62
N LEU A 475 -18.42 -10.48 -4.34
CA LEU A 475 -17.72 -9.68 -3.32
C LEU A 475 -16.30 -9.32 -3.77
N SER A 476 -15.68 -10.17 -4.59
CA SER A 476 -14.34 -10.00 -5.17
C SER A 476 -14.19 -8.73 -6.03
N SER A 477 -15.28 -8.22 -6.60
CA SER A 477 -15.27 -7.05 -7.47
C SER A 477 -15.17 -5.71 -6.73
N HIS A 478 -15.45 -5.70 -5.41
CA HIS A 478 -15.37 -4.50 -4.58
C HIS A 478 -14.02 -4.40 -3.86
N ALA A 479 -12.99 -3.99 -4.62
CA ALA A 479 -11.68 -3.62 -4.10
C ALA A 479 -11.80 -2.38 -3.19
N SER A 480 -12.07 -2.57 -1.89
CA SER A 480 -11.69 -1.66 -0.77
C SER A 480 -12.46 -1.92 0.54
N MET A 481 -12.99 -3.11 0.79
CA MET A 481 -13.50 -3.43 2.13
C MET A 481 -12.36 -3.74 3.10
N ARG A 482 -11.69 -2.68 3.59
CA ARG A 482 -10.78 -2.75 4.73
C ARG A 482 -11.59 -3.23 5.96
N ALA A 483 -11.14 -4.31 6.59
CA ALA A 483 -11.52 -4.78 7.95
C ALA A 483 -12.54 -5.94 8.09
N TRP A 484 -12.62 -6.92 7.19
CA TRP A 484 -13.34 -8.17 7.49
C TRP A 484 -12.36 -9.33 7.58
N GLU A 485 -12.13 -9.88 8.78
CA GLU A 485 -11.63 -11.26 8.88
C GLU A 485 -12.04 -11.93 10.19
N TRP A 486 -12.26 -13.23 10.08
CA TRP A 486 -12.87 -14.16 11.02
C TRP A 486 -12.00 -14.51 12.23
N ILE A 487 -12.64 -14.85 13.35
CA ILE A 487 -12.04 -15.61 14.45
C ILE A 487 -12.67 -17.00 14.42
N PRO A 488 -11.96 -18.07 14.04
CA PRO A 488 -12.45 -19.43 14.22
C PRO A 488 -12.53 -19.75 15.72
N ASP A 489 -13.69 -20.19 16.20
CA ASP A 489 -13.83 -20.75 17.55
C ASP A 489 -13.48 -22.25 17.50
N GLU A 490 -12.29 -22.62 17.96
CA GLU A 490 -11.85 -24.03 18.05
C GLU A 490 -12.66 -24.85 19.08
N SER A 491 -13.63 -24.26 19.79
CA SER A 491 -14.37 -24.95 20.85
C SER A 491 -15.73 -25.54 20.44
N SER A 492 -16.22 -25.34 19.21
CA SER A 492 -17.49 -25.90 18.76
C SER A 492 -17.34 -27.24 18.03
N SER A 493 -16.59 -28.20 18.59
CA SER A 493 -16.86 -29.61 18.28
C SER A 493 -18.10 -30.03 19.06
N VAL A 494 -19.28 -29.68 18.55
CA VAL A 494 -20.52 -30.32 18.96
C VAL A 494 -20.35 -31.80 18.61
N THR A 495 -20.23 -32.62 19.65
CA THR A 495 -20.29 -34.07 19.55
C THR A 495 -21.65 -34.46 18.98
N ASP A 496 -21.70 -34.73 17.68
CA ASP A 496 -22.77 -35.55 17.11
C ASP A 496 -22.61 -36.99 17.63
N LYS A 497 -23.60 -37.43 18.39
CA LYS A 497 -23.92 -38.82 18.67
C LYS A 497 -25.37 -39.06 18.33
#